data_AF-A0A9C7VXV9-F1
#
_entry.id   AF-A0A9C7VXV9-F1
#
_cell.length_a   1.000
_cell.length_b   1.000
_cell.length_c   1.000
_cell.angle_alpha   90.00
_cell.angle_beta   90.00
_cell.angle_gamma   90.00
#
_symmetry.space_group_name_H-M   'P 1'
#
loop_
_entity.id
_entity.type
_entity.pdbx_description
1 polymer ?
#
loop_
_entity_poly.entity_id
_entity_poly.type
_entity_poly.pdbx_seq_one_letter_code
_entity_poly.pdbx_strand_id
1 'polypeptide(L)'
;MRPDTRFGGHIVSGHVDGLGKVLDIRPVGESISLRVQLPNELACYVAQKGSVTIDGVSLTVNAVHNHEFEVNIVPHTQQETIIGHYKLGSHVNIEVDIIARYLERMLQCGKIVTGRANSDDSLLEKIHDMMDDGTAVR
;
A
#
# COMPACT_ATOMS: atom_id res chain seq x y z
N MET A 1 5.51 -1.51 -21.85
CA MET A 1 6.79 -2.01 -21.31
C MET A 1 7.48 -2.88 -22.36
N ARG A 2 8.80 -2.77 -22.54
CA ARG A 2 9.54 -3.70 -23.41
C ARG A 2 10.20 -4.78 -22.54
N PRO A 3 10.14 -6.07 -22.94
CA PRO A 3 10.59 -7.19 -22.11
C PRO A 3 12.11 -7.21 -21.80
N ASP A 4 12.89 -6.34 -22.44
CA ASP A 4 14.33 -6.19 -22.28
C ASP A 4 14.73 -5.05 -21.31
N THR A 5 13.77 -4.31 -20.75
CA THR A 5 14.04 -3.18 -19.83
C THR A 5 14.05 -3.62 -18.36
N ARG A 6 14.93 -3.01 -17.54
CA ARG A 6 14.97 -3.26 -16.09
C ARG A 6 13.64 -2.88 -15.45
N PHE A 7 13.16 -3.76 -14.58
CA PHE A 7 11.99 -3.52 -13.75
C PHE A 7 12.35 -2.54 -12.63
N GLY A 8 12.02 -1.25 -12.81
CA GLY A 8 12.12 -0.24 -11.76
C GLY A 8 10.79 -0.14 -11.02
N GLY A 9 10.78 -0.39 -9.70
CA GLY A 9 9.55 -0.36 -8.88
C GLY A 9 8.84 -1.72 -8.78
N HIS A 10 7.52 -1.70 -8.62
CA HIS A 10 6.65 -2.89 -8.55
C HIS A 10 5.77 -3.03 -9.79
N ILE A 11 5.05 -4.16 -9.91
CA ILE A 11 4.22 -4.43 -11.08
C ILE A 11 2.99 -3.53 -11.05
N VAL A 12 2.93 -2.63 -12.03
CA VAL A 12 1.80 -1.74 -12.29
C VAL A 12 1.08 -2.21 -13.55
N SER A 13 -0.19 -2.55 -13.40
CA SER A 13 -1.07 -3.04 -14.46
C SER A 13 -1.77 -1.93 -15.23
N GLY A 14 -1.92 -0.75 -14.62
CA GLY A 14 -2.69 0.37 -15.16
C GLY A 14 -4.19 0.29 -14.87
N HIS A 15 -4.62 -0.59 -13.95
CA HIS A 15 -6.00 -0.68 -13.49
C HIS A 15 -6.16 0.09 -12.19
N VAL A 16 -6.81 1.25 -12.28
CA VAL A 16 -7.12 2.07 -11.11
C VAL A 16 -8.19 1.38 -10.26
N ASP A 17 -7.91 1.23 -8.98
CA ASP A 17 -8.80 0.61 -8.00
C ASP A 17 -9.71 1.62 -7.32
N GLY A 18 -9.28 2.88 -7.23
CA GLY A 18 -10.08 3.94 -6.65
C GLY A 18 -9.38 5.30 -6.66
N LEU A 19 -10.08 6.28 -6.10
CA LEU A 19 -9.56 7.64 -5.96
C LEU A 19 -9.14 7.89 -4.52
N GLY A 20 -7.87 8.26 -4.33
CA GLY A 20 -7.36 8.78 -3.07
C GLY A 20 -7.48 10.30 -3.01
N LYS A 21 -7.34 10.85 -1.80
CA LYS A 21 -7.35 12.30 -1.57
C LYS A 21 -6.11 12.74 -0.80
N VAL A 22 -5.38 13.71 -1.33
CA VAL A 22 -4.21 14.28 -0.65
C VAL A 22 -4.66 15.06 0.59
N LEU A 23 -4.19 14.62 1.76
CA LEU A 23 -4.50 15.22 3.06
C LEU A 23 -3.39 16.12 3.60
N ASP A 24 -2.14 15.84 3.23
CA ASP A 24 -0.97 16.57 3.73
C ASP A 24 0.18 16.53 2.72
N ILE A 25 0.92 17.63 2.62
CA ILE A 25 2.15 17.75 1.82
C ILE A 25 3.15 18.52 2.67
N ARG A 26 4.22 17.86 3.14
CA ARG A 26 5.24 18.47 4.00
C ARG A 26 6.64 18.27 3.45
N PRO A 27 7.50 19.30 3.45
CA PRO A 27 8.90 19.13 3.09
C PRO A 27 9.64 18.29 4.14
N VAL A 28 10.49 17.37 3.67
CA VAL A 28 11.37 16.52 4.48
C VAL A 28 12.75 16.47 3.81
N GLY A 29 13.64 17.37 4.24
CA GLY A 29 14.91 17.60 3.55
C GLY A 29 14.64 18.09 2.11
N GLU A 30 15.16 17.36 1.12
CA GLU A 30 14.90 17.63 -0.31
C GLU A 30 13.67 16.90 -0.85
N SER A 31 13.07 15.99 -0.06
CA SER A 31 11.86 15.25 -0.45
C SER A 31 10.60 15.92 0.08
N ILE A 32 9.44 15.42 -0.34
CA ILE A 32 8.16 15.73 0.28
C ILE A 32 7.55 14.45 0.88
N SER A 33 7.02 14.56 2.09
CA SER A 33 6.10 13.59 2.67
C SER A 33 4.68 13.93 2.20
N LEU A 34 4.05 12.97 1.53
CA LEU A 34 2.70 13.07 1.00
C LEU A 34 1.80 12.10 1.77
N ARG A 35 0.75 12.61 2.42
CA ARG A 35 -0.29 11.78 3.06
C ARG A 35 -1.53 11.72 2.19
N VAL A 36 -2.02 10.52 1.94
CA VAL A 36 -3.19 10.28 1.07
C VAL A 36 -4.21 9.44 1.81
N GLN A 37 -5.46 9.88 1.77
CA GLN A 37 -6.63 9.14 2.19
C GLN A 37 -7.06 8.17 1.10
N LEU A 38 -7.39 6.95 1.48
CA LEU A 38 -7.97 5.91 0.63
C LEU A 38 -9.47 5.77 0.89
N PRO A 39 -10.24 5.27 -0.10
CA PRO A 39 -11.50 4.60 0.18
C PRO A 39 -11.29 3.45 1.18
N ASN A 40 -12.24 3.24 2.09
CA ASN A 40 -12.10 2.27 3.19
C ASN A 40 -11.83 0.85 2.67
N GLU A 41 -12.46 0.49 1.56
CA GLU A 41 -12.30 -0.81 0.90
C GLU A 41 -10.88 -1.06 0.38
N LEU A 42 -10.07 -0.02 0.16
CA LEU A 42 -8.70 -0.16 -0.32
C LEU A 42 -7.66 -0.24 0.81
N ALA A 43 -8.03 0.10 2.04
CA ALA A 43 -7.11 0.20 3.16
C ALA A 43 -6.38 -1.13 3.46
N CYS A 44 -7.04 -2.28 3.26
CA CYS A 44 -6.46 -3.59 3.52
C CYS A 44 -5.37 -4.03 2.52
N TYR A 45 -5.25 -3.35 1.38
CA TYR A 45 -4.24 -3.69 0.35
C TYR A 45 -2.97 -2.84 0.44
N VAL A 46 -2.94 -1.84 1.33
CA VAL A 46 -1.81 -0.94 1.49
C VAL A 46 -1.13 -1.24 2.83
N ALA A 47 0.12 -1.68 2.77
CA ALA A 47 0.91 -2.06 3.94
C ALA A 47 2.18 -1.21 4.06
N GLN A 48 2.62 -0.96 5.29
CA GLN A 48 3.89 -0.27 5.53
C GLN A 48 5.05 -1.03 4.88
N LYS A 49 5.96 -0.30 4.22
CA LYS A 49 7.05 -0.83 3.37
C LYS A 49 6.59 -1.60 2.13
N GLY A 50 5.29 -1.72 1.91
CA GLY A 50 4.71 -2.26 0.69
C GLY A 50 4.73 -1.27 -0.46
N SER A 51 4.26 -1.72 -1.62
CA SER A 51 4.14 -0.91 -2.82
C SER A 51 2.75 -0.33 -2.98
N VAL A 52 2.67 0.87 -3.53
CA VAL A 52 1.42 1.50 -3.96
C VAL A 52 1.69 2.33 -5.20
N THR A 53 0.70 2.43 -6.09
CA THR A 53 0.78 3.30 -7.27
C THR A 53 -0.12 4.50 -7.09
N ILE A 54 0.43 5.70 -7.31
CA ILE A 54 -0.31 6.96 -7.34
C ILE A 54 -0.14 7.57 -8.73
N ASP A 55 -1.25 7.74 -9.47
CA ASP A 55 -1.26 8.28 -10.84
C ASP A 55 -0.19 7.65 -11.76
N GLY A 56 -0.04 6.32 -11.67
CA GLY A 56 0.91 5.54 -12.46
C GLY A 56 2.35 5.54 -11.95
N VAL A 57 2.65 6.24 -10.85
CA VAL A 57 3.97 6.26 -10.22
C VAL A 57 4.03 5.22 -9.11
N SER A 58 4.93 4.24 -9.26
CA SER A 58 5.24 3.24 -8.24
C SER A 58 5.98 3.87 -7.07
N LEU A 59 5.45 3.75 -5.85
CA LEU A 59 6.00 4.32 -4.63
C LEU A 59 6.06 3.27 -3.50
N THR A 60 6.94 3.54 -2.52
CA THR A 60 7.03 2.75 -1.28
C THR A 60 6.23 3.45 -0.19
N VAL A 61 5.37 2.70 0.49
CA VAL A 61 4.59 3.19 1.63
C VAL A 61 5.51 3.32 2.86
N ASN A 62 5.59 4.52 3.43
CA ASN A 62 6.37 4.80 4.64
C ASN A 62 5.60 4.53 5.92
N ALA A 63 4.29 4.86 5.95
CA ALA A 63 3.42 4.68 7.09
C ALA A 63 1.97 4.42 6.64
N VAL A 64 1.20 3.75 7.50
CA VAL A 64 -0.24 3.51 7.31
C VAL A 64 -0.96 3.85 8.61
N HIS A 65 -2.06 4.59 8.50
CA HIS A 65 -2.91 5.01 9.61
C HIS A 65 -4.38 4.83 9.20
N ASN A 66 -5.01 3.73 9.64
CA ASN A 66 -6.37 3.36 9.23
C ASN A 66 -6.50 3.28 7.69
N HIS A 67 -7.21 4.24 7.09
CA HIS A 67 -7.43 4.37 5.65
C HIS A 67 -6.58 5.49 5.04
N GLU A 68 -5.47 5.85 5.68
CA GLU A 68 -4.50 6.82 5.19
C GLU A 68 -3.13 6.17 5.09
N PHE A 69 -2.31 6.64 4.16
CA PHE A 69 -0.92 6.21 4.05
C PHE A 69 -0.03 7.40 3.71
N GLU A 70 1.25 7.26 4.06
CA GLU A 70 2.29 8.24 3.75
C GLU A 70 3.33 7.65 2.80
N VAL A 71 3.79 8.48 1.87
CA VAL A 71 4.89 8.17 0.95
C VAL A 71 5.87 9.35 0.92
N ASN A 72 7.14 9.04 0.70
CA ASN A 72 8.19 10.04 0.51
C ASN A 72 8.53 10.18 -0.98
N ILE A 73 8.37 11.39 -1.52
CA ILE A 73 8.61 11.69 -2.92
C ILE A 73 9.95 12.40 -3.06
N VAL A 74 10.91 11.73 -3.71
CA VAL A 74 12.25 12.27 -3.95
C VAL A 74 12.24 13.36 -5.03
N PRO A 75 13.25 14.27 -5.06
CA PRO A 75 13.29 15.38 -6.01
C PRO A 75 13.03 15.00 -7.47
N HIS A 76 13.65 13.91 -7.94
CA HIS A 76 13.49 13.46 -9.31
C HIS A 76 12.04 13.10 -9.64
N THR A 77 11.35 12.38 -8.75
CA THR A 77 9.93 12.04 -8.93
C THR A 77 9.05 13.28 -8.90
N GLN A 78 9.37 14.28 -8.07
CA GLN A 78 8.63 15.55 -8.04
C GLN A 78 8.76 16.30 -9.37
N GLN A 79 9.94 16.29 -9.98
CA GLN A 79 10.25 17.03 -11.22
C GLN A 79 9.70 16.35 -12.47
N GLU A 80 9.76 15.01 -12.52
CA GLU A 80 9.41 14.24 -13.72
C GLU A 80 7.96 13.72 -13.74
N THR A 81 7.18 13.98 -12.70
CA THR A 81 5.79 13.48 -12.61
C THR A 81 4.82 14.57 -12.17
N ILE A 82 3.52 14.30 -12.33
CA ILE A 82 2.48 15.25 -11.92
C ILE A 82 2.39 15.43 -10.40
N ILE A 83 3.03 14.55 -9.62
CA ILE A 83 3.03 14.60 -8.14
C ILE A 83 3.56 15.94 -7.62
N GLY A 84 4.55 16.53 -8.30
CA GLY A 84 5.10 17.85 -7.92
C GLY A 84 4.08 18.99 -7.98
N HIS A 85 2.94 18.80 -8.64
CA HIS A 85 1.88 19.80 -8.79
C HIS A 85 0.67 19.57 -7.88
N TYR A 86 0.68 18.51 -7.08
CA TYR A 86 -0.40 18.23 -6.15
C TYR A 86 -0.58 19.34 -5.12
N LYS A 87 -1.82 19.47 -4.67
CA LYS A 87 -2.22 20.40 -3.61
C LYS A 87 -3.05 19.64 -2.58
N LEU A 88 -3.20 20.23 -1.40
CA LEU A 88 -4.16 19.75 -0.42
C LEU A 88 -5.54 19.59 -1.06
N GLY A 89 -6.15 18.42 -0.88
CA GLY A 89 -7.44 18.07 -1.46
C GLY A 89 -7.42 17.57 -2.90
N SER A 90 -6.26 17.48 -3.56
CA SER A 90 -6.12 16.82 -4.86
C SER A 90 -6.65 15.38 -4.79
N HIS A 91 -7.43 14.99 -5.79
CA HIS A 91 -7.77 13.58 -6.01
C HIS A 91 -6.69 12.94 -6.87
N VAL A 92 -6.34 11.70 -6.54
CA VAL A 92 -5.28 10.94 -7.22
C VAL A 92 -5.77 9.53 -7.50
N ASN A 93 -5.37 8.95 -8.62
CA ASN A 93 -5.69 7.55 -8.91
C ASN A 93 -4.81 6.64 -8.07
N ILE A 94 -5.43 5.63 -7.46
CA ILE A 94 -4.75 4.61 -6.68
C ILE A 94 -4.85 3.26 -7.39
N GLU A 95 -3.70 2.61 -7.53
CA GLU A 95 -3.61 1.20 -7.88
C GLU A 95 -2.83 0.47 -6.78
N VAL A 96 -3.41 -0.59 -6.24
CA VAL A 96 -2.84 -1.42 -5.17
C VAL A 96 -1.90 -2.46 -5.76
N ASP A 97 -0.97 -2.96 -4.95
CA ASP A 97 -0.05 -4.00 -5.39
C ASP A 97 -0.82 -5.26 -5.82
N ILE A 98 -0.52 -5.77 -7.02
CA ILE A 98 -1.16 -6.97 -7.55
C ILE A 98 -0.99 -8.19 -6.64
N ILE A 99 0.11 -8.24 -5.88
CA ILE A 99 0.35 -9.29 -4.88
C ILE A 99 -0.77 -9.28 -3.83
N ALA A 100 -1.22 -8.10 -3.38
CA ALA A 100 -2.30 -8.00 -2.40
C ALA A 100 -3.62 -8.55 -2.93
N ARG A 101 -3.94 -8.33 -4.22
CA ARG A 101 -5.12 -8.91 -4.89
C ARG A 101 -5.06 -10.44 -4.97
N TYR A 102 -3.89 -10.99 -5.31
CA TYR A 102 -3.71 -12.45 -5.34
C TYR A 102 -3.80 -13.07 -3.95
N LEU A 103 -3.23 -12.42 -2.93
CA LEU A 103 -3.34 -12.85 -1.54
C LEU A 103 -4.80 -12.86 -1.06
N GLU A 104 -5.55 -11.79 -1.34
CA GLU A 104 -6.98 -11.73 -1.04
C GLU A 104 -7.74 -12.90 -1.69
N ARG A 105 -7.51 -13.13 -3.00
CA ARG A 105 -8.14 -14.23 -3.72
C ARG A 105 -7.76 -15.59 -3.14
N MET A 106 -6.50 -15.80 -2.77
CA MET A 106 -6.03 -17.04 -2.14
C MET A 106 -6.71 -17.28 -0.79
N LEU A 107 -6.87 -16.25 0.04
CA LEU A 107 -7.56 -16.36 1.32
C LEU A 107 -9.06 -16.66 1.14
N GLN A 108 -9.73 -16.04 0.16
CA GLN A 108 -11.11 -16.36 -0.20
C GLN A 108 -11.27 -17.80 -0.70
N CYS A 109 -10.38 -18.26 -1.58
CA CYS A 109 -10.37 -19.65 -2.05
C CYS A 109 -10.04 -20.63 -0.92
N GLY A 110 -9.13 -20.28 -0.02
CA GLY A 110 -8.82 -21.03 1.18
C GLY A 110 -10.08 -21.26 2.01
N LYS A 111 -10.87 -20.21 2.26
CA LYS A 111 -12.18 -20.30 2.93
C LYS A 111 -13.19 -21.17 2.18
N ILE A 112 -13.15 -21.18 0.85
CA ILE A 112 -14.02 -22.06 0.03
C ILE A 112 -13.61 -23.54 0.17
N VAL A 113 -12.30 -23.82 0.17
CA VAL A 113 -11.77 -25.18 0.32
C VAL A 113 -11.93 -25.69 1.76
N THR A 114 -11.73 -24.82 2.75
CA THR A 114 -11.94 -25.12 4.18
C THR A 114 -13.40 -24.98 4.63
N GLY A 115 -14.32 -24.58 3.73
CA GLY A 115 -15.77 -24.65 3.91
C GLY A 115 -16.35 -26.06 4.10
N ARG A 116 -15.49 -27.03 4.44
CA ARG A 116 -15.80 -28.38 4.93
C ARG A 116 -15.19 -28.71 6.31
N ALA A 117 -14.57 -27.76 7.00
CA ALA A 117 -14.13 -27.94 8.39
C ALA A 117 -14.24 -26.64 9.18
N ASN A 118 -15.22 -26.61 10.10
CA ASN A 118 -15.35 -25.63 11.18
C ASN A 118 -14.00 -25.34 11.86
N SER A 119 -13.70 -24.05 12.09
CA SER A 119 -13.35 -23.41 13.38
C SER A 119 -12.47 -22.18 13.15
N ASP A 120 -13.02 -21.00 13.40
CA ASP A 120 -12.51 -19.69 12.95
C ASP A 120 -11.73 -18.90 14.02
N ASP A 121 -11.16 -19.53 15.06
CA ASP A 121 -10.44 -18.79 16.13
C ASP A 121 -8.91 -18.97 16.16
N SER A 122 -8.33 -19.93 15.44
CA SER A 122 -6.93 -20.32 15.72
C SER A 122 -5.83 -19.47 15.07
N LEU A 123 -6.17 -18.58 14.13
CA LEU A 123 -5.18 -17.78 13.39
C LEU A 123 -4.95 -16.39 13.99
N LEU A 124 -5.98 -15.76 14.55
CA LEU A 124 -5.83 -14.46 15.21
C LEU A 124 -5.14 -14.59 16.57
N GLU A 125 -5.42 -15.66 17.33
CA GLU A 125 -4.68 -15.97 18.56
C GLU A 125 -3.19 -16.20 18.29
N LYS A 126 -2.83 -16.93 17.23
CA LYS A 126 -1.42 -17.20 16.89
C LYS A 126 -0.64 -15.97 16.43
N ILE A 127 -1.31 -14.99 15.82
CA ILE A 127 -0.66 -13.74 15.40
C ILE A 127 -0.42 -12.81 16.60
N HIS A 128 -1.31 -12.83 17.61
CA HIS A 128 -1.10 -12.09 18.86
C HIS A 128 0.04 -12.70 19.69
N ASP A 129 0.10 -14.03 19.79
CA ASP A 129 1.12 -14.77 20.55
C ASP A 129 2.53 -14.58 19.96
N MET A 130 2.65 -14.39 18.63
CA MET A 130 3.93 -14.13 17.97
C MET A 130 4.47 -12.70 18.15
N MET A 131 3.67 -11.75 18.65
CA MET A 131 4.10 -10.36 18.87
C MET A 131 4.44 -10.05 20.34
N ASP A 132 4.05 -10.89 21.30
CA ASP A 132 4.31 -10.66 22.74
C ASP A 132 5.61 -11.32 23.27
N ASP A 133 6.28 -12.18 22.49
CA ASP A 133 7.56 -12.82 22.87
C ASP A 133 8.81 -11.92 22.70
N GLY A 134 8.61 -10.61 22.91
CA GLY A 134 9.63 -9.57 22.72
C GLY A 134 10.31 -9.05 23.99
N THR A 135 10.10 -9.64 25.18
CA THR A 135 10.77 -9.13 26.40
C THR A 135 11.10 -10.19 27.47
N ALA A 136 12.32 -10.73 27.40
CA ALA A 136 13.21 -11.16 28.50
C ALA A 136 14.29 -12.04 27.86
N VAL A 137 15.58 -11.74 27.88
CA VAL A 137 16.49 -11.79 29.04
C VAL A 137 17.84 -11.18 28.60
N ARG A 138 18.32 -10.20 29.39
CA ARG A 138 19.71 -9.70 29.52
C ARG A 138 20.42 -9.04 28.33
#